data_AF-A0A8H7KJQ4-F1
#
_entry.id   AF-A0A8H7KJQ4-F1
#
_cell.length_a   1.000
_cell.length_b   1.000
_cell.length_c   1.000
_cell.angle_alpha   90.00
_cell.angle_beta   90.00
_cell.angle_gamma   90.00
#
_symmetry.space_group_name_H-M   'P 1'
#
loop_
_entity.id
_entity.type
_entity.pdbx_description
1 polymer ?
#
loop_
_entity_poly.entity_id
_entity_poly.type
_entity_poly.pdbx_seq_one_letter_code
_entity_poly.pdbx_strand_id
1 'polypeptide(L)'
;MSLLASRAVRVARTRLAHRNASTNHAGEHTNYPKEDFVTPFWRNALIAAGLVVAAYKYAPEPGKDVYLTRWIAMYTTPVGEWLKRSVSRAAAQEVEAENTRLMMSARRPLVHRYRYPQSFEQASPFVIGVGSQVQLDDVVVKRE
;
A
#
# COMPACT_ATOMS: atom_id res chain seq x y z
N MET A 1 32.28 -3.92 0.43
CA MET A 1 32.39 -2.55 0.97
C MET A 1 31.44 -1.64 0.21
N SER A 2 30.56 -0.97 0.97
CA SER A 2 29.34 -0.29 0.53
C SER A 2 29.62 1.02 -0.21
N LEU A 3 29.07 1.20 -1.41
CA LEU A 3 29.00 2.50 -2.09
C LEU A 3 27.73 3.21 -1.67
N LEU A 4 27.87 4.20 -0.78
CA LEU A 4 26.78 5.07 -0.35
C LEU A 4 26.26 5.90 -1.53
N ALA A 5 25.02 5.64 -1.92
CA ALA A 5 24.25 6.51 -2.79
C ALA A 5 23.94 7.83 -2.05
N SER A 6 24.58 8.91 -2.47
CA SER A 6 24.32 10.26 -1.97
C SER A 6 22.91 10.70 -2.42
N ARG A 7 21.97 10.69 -1.49
CA ARG A 7 20.57 11.06 -1.74
C ARG A 7 20.45 12.59 -1.73
N ALA A 8 20.51 13.21 -2.91
CA ALA A 8 20.28 14.64 -3.05
C ALA A 8 18.84 15.00 -2.64
N VAL A 9 18.71 15.68 -1.50
CA VAL A 9 17.45 16.25 -1.01
C VAL A 9 17.09 17.44 -1.91
N ARG A 10 16.07 17.29 -2.76
CA ARG A 10 15.50 18.43 -3.49
C ARG A 10 14.72 19.29 -2.51
N VAL A 11 15.32 20.41 -2.10
CA VAL A 11 14.62 21.47 -1.37
C VAL A 11 13.60 22.08 -2.32
N ALA A 12 12.32 21.74 -2.13
CA ALA A 12 11.22 22.38 -2.83
C ALA A 12 11.16 23.85 -2.36
N ARG A 13 11.53 24.80 -3.23
CA ARG A 13 11.27 26.22 -3.02
C ARG A 13 9.76 26.44 -3.10
N THR A 14 9.09 26.47 -1.95
CA THR A 14 7.74 27.01 -1.84
C THR A 14 7.76 28.47 -2.28
N ARG A 15 7.09 28.77 -3.39
CA ARG A 15 6.83 30.16 -3.79
C ARG A 15 5.95 30.78 -2.70
N LEU A 16 6.54 31.64 -1.87
CA LEU A 16 5.80 32.51 -0.98
C LEU A 16 4.86 33.37 -1.82
N ALA A 17 3.56 33.11 -1.71
CA ALA A 17 2.54 34.00 -2.24
C ALA A 17 2.67 35.34 -1.51
N HIS A 18 3.07 36.38 -2.23
CA HIS A 18 3.09 37.75 -1.71
C HIS A 18 1.63 38.18 -1.49
N ARG A 19 1.17 38.15 -0.24
CA ARG A 19 -0.10 38.76 0.15
C ARG A 19 0.18 40.23 0.41
N ASN A 20 -0.28 41.11 -0.48
CA ASN A 20 -0.32 42.54 -0.22
C ASN A 20 -1.36 42.76 0.89
N ALA A 21 -0.89 43.07 2.09
CA ALA A 21 -1.75 43.56 3.16
C ALA A 21 -1.96 45.06 2.96
N SER A 22 -3.20 45.49 2.74
CA SER A 22 -3.59 46.90 2.75
C SER A 22 -4.57 47.15 3.89
N THR A 23 -4.30 48.20 4.66
CA THR A 23 -5.17 48.70 5.73
C THR A 23 -5.62 50.13 5.35
N ASN A 24 -6.94 50.26 5.09
CA ASN A 24 -7.87 51.38 5.40
C ASN A 24 -7.61 52.80 4.84
N HIS A 25 -8.56 53.71 4.56
CA HIS A 25 -10.03 53.82 4.47
C HIS A 25 -10.30 55.16 3.72
N ALA A 26 -11.21 55.20 2.74
CA ALA A 26 -11.87 56.44 2.29
C ALA A 26 -13.11 56.07 1.46
N GLY A 27 -14.22 56.77 1.67
CA GLY A 27 -15.49 56.50 1.00
C GLY A 27 -15.50 56.84 -0.48
N GLU A 28 -16.54 56.32 -1.14
CA GLU A 28 -17.12 56.78 -2.40
C GLU A 28 -16.57 56.18 -3.72
N HIS A 29 -17.53 55.59 -4.46
CA HIS A 29 -17.44 54.93 -5.78
C HIS A 29 -16.60 53.66 -5.89
N THR A 30 -17.17 52.53 -5.45
CA THR A 30 -16.75 51.21 -5.94
C THR A 30 -17.07 51.11 -7.43
N ASN A 31 -16.11 51.52 -8.26
CA ASN A 31 -16.16 51.40 -9.70
C ASN A 31 -15.96 49.91 -10.04
N TYR A 32 -17.04 49.13 -9.98
CA TYR A 32 -17.01 47.75 -10.42
C TYR A 32 -16.71 47.75 -11.92
N PRO A 33 -15.65 47.08 -12.38
CA PRO A 33 -15.45 46.91 -13.81
C PRO A 33 -16.71 46.25 -14.37
N LYS A 34 -17.28 46.81 -15.44
CA LYS A 34 -18.44 46.21 -16.09
C LYS A 34 -18.02 44.82 -16.55
N GLU A 35 -18.61 43.80 -15.94
CA GLU A 35 -18.39 42.41 -16.31
C GLU A 35 -18.95 42.20 -17.71
N ASP A 36 -18.05 42.18 -18.69
CA ASP A 36 -18.37 41.97 -20.10
C ASP A 36 -17.82 40.61 -20.53
N PHE A 37 -18.40 40.00 -21.54
CA PHE A 37 -17.95 38.69 -22.05
C PHE A 37 -16.58 38.76 -22.75
N VAL A 38 -15.98 39.94 -22.83
CA VAL A 38 -14.67 40.23 -23.42
C VAL A 38 -13.61 40.55 -22.35
N THR A 39 -13.89 40.28 -21.06
CA THR A 39 -12.84 40.38 -20.03
C THR A 39 -11.65 39.47 -20.36
N PRO A 40 -10.42 39.80 -19.90
CA PRO A 40 -9.24 39.01 -20.21
C PRO A 40 -9.37 37.52 -19.88
N PHE A 41 -10.18 37.19 -18.86
CA PHE A 41 -10.51 35.81 -18.52
C PHE A 41 -11.29 35.10 -19.64
N TRP A 42 -12.45 35.64 -20.05
CA TRP A 42 -13.29 35.02 -21.08
C TRP A 42 -12.62 35.01 -22.45
N ARG A 43 -11.89 36.07 -22.79
CA ARG A 43 -11.07 36.10 -24.02
C ARG A 43 -10.05 34.97 -24.03
N ASN A 44 -9.27 34.81 -22.95
CA ASN A 44 -8.25 33.77 -22.88
C ASN A 44 -8.89 32.36 -22.86
N ALA A 45 -10.05 32.19 -22.22
CA ALA A 45 -10.80 30.94 -22.22
C ALA A 45 -11.31 30.57 -23.62
N LEU A 46 -11.85 31.53 -24.38
CA LEU A 46 -12.28 31.32 -25.77
C LEU A 46 -11.11 31.02 -26.70
N ILE A 47 -9.97 31.69 -26.51
CA ILE A 47 -8.74 31.39 -27.26
C ILE A 47 -8.26 29.96 -26.95
N ALA A 48 -8.22 29.58 -25.67
CA ALA A 48 -7.82 28.23 -25.27
C ALA A 48 -8.77 27.17 -25.84
N ALA A 49 -10.09 27.40 -25.78
CA ALA A 49 -11.09 26.51 -26.37
C ALA A 49 -10.90 26.40 -27.89
N GLY A 50 -10.70 27.53 -28.58
CA GLY A 50 -10.42 27.57 -30.01
C GLY A 50 -9.14 26.80 -30.38
N LEU A 51 -8.07 26.95 -29.59
CA LEU A 51 -6.83 26.20 -29.78
C LEU A 51 -7.03 24.69 -29.62
N VAL A 52 -7.84 24.25 -28.64
CA VAL A 52 -8.15 22.82 -28.46
C VAL A 52 -8.94 22.27 -29.66
N VAL A 53 -9.94 23.00 -30.14
CA VAL A 53 -10.73 22.58 -31.32
C VAL A 53 -9.87 22.55 -32.57
N ALA A 54 -9.03 23.56 -32.78
CA ALA A 54 -8.08 23.59 -33.89
C ALA A 54 -7.08 22.43 -33.79
N ALA A 55 -6.53 22.18 -32.60
CA ALA A 55 -5.64 21.05 -32.37
C ALA A 55 -6.32 19.71 -32.65
N TYR A 56 -7.60 19.52 -32.28
CA TYR A 56 -8.33 18.30 -32.59
C TYR A 56 -8.57 18.11 -34.08
N LYS A 57 -8.95 19.17 -34.81
CA LYS A 57 -9.24 19.09 -36.25
C LYS A 57 -7.98 18.95 -37.12
N TYR A 58 -6.89 19.61 -36.72
CA TYR A 58 -5.62 19.62 -37.45
C TYR A 58 -4.56 18.72 -36.82
N ALA A 59 -4.91 17.92 -35.81
CA ALA A 59 -4.01 16.92 -35.26
C ALA A 59 -3.68 15.91 -36.36
N PRO A 60 -2.38 15.64 -36.62
CA PRO A 60 -2.00 14.57 -37.52
C PRO A 60 -2.50 13.24 -36.96
N GLU A 61 -2.81 12.31 -37.87
CA GLU A 61 -3.21 10.95 -37.48
C GLU A 61 -2.14 10.33 -36.56
N PRO A 62 -2.54 9.58 -35.52
CA PRO A 62 -1.59 8.92 -34.63
C PRO A 62 -0.68 7.96 -35.39
N GLY A 63 0.51 8.42 -35.74
CA GLY A 63 1.50 7.68 -36.51
C GLY A 63 2.89 7.77 -35.91
N LYS A 64 3.75 6.79 -36.24
CA LYS A 64 5.15 6.75 -35.78
C LYS A 64 6.00 7.87 -36.38
N ASP A 65 5.56 8.44 -37.51
CA ASP A 65 6.27 9.48 -38.27
C ASP A 65 5.85 10.91 -37.88
N VAL A 66 4.94 11.08 -36.93
CA VAL A 66 4.59 12.41 -36.40
C VAL A 66 5.75 12.96 -35.60
N TYR A 67 6.17 14.19 -35.89
CA TYR A 67 7.31 14.86 -35.24
C TYR A 67 7.22 14.81 -33.71
N LEU A 68 6.05 15.10 -33.14
CA LEU A 68 5.83 15.12 -31.70
C LEU A 68 5.97 13.71 -31.09
N THR A 69 5.35 12.69 -31.71
CA THR A 69 5.48 11.29 -31.27
C THR A 69 6.93 10.82 -31.31
N ARG A 70 7.67 11.16 -32.38
CA ARG A 70 9.10 10.86 -32.52
C ARG A 70 9.95 11.57 -31.47
N TRP A 71 9.65 12.85 -31.19
CA TRP A 71 10.34 13.62 -30.16
C TRP A 71 10.11 13.04 -28.77
N ILE A 72 8.86 12.70 -28.43
CA ILE A 72 8.53 12.01 -27.18
C ILE A 72 9.26 10.67 -27.12
N ALA A 73 9.21 9.88 -28.19
CA ALA A 73 9.86 8.58 -28.28
C ALA A 73 11.38 8.64 -28.00
N MET A 74 12.05 9.72 -28.40
CA MET A 74 13.48 9.94 -28.17
C MET A 74 13.84 10.05 -26.68
N TYR A 75 12.94 10.58 -25.84
CA TYR A 75 13.18 10.77 -24.41
C TYR A 75 12.50 9.71 -23.54
N THR A 76 11.63 8.88 -24.11
CA THR A 76 10.98 7.79 -23.38
C THR A 76 11.80 6.51 -23.43
N THR A 77 11.73 5.72 -22.36
CA THR A 77 12.32 4.38 -22.35
C THR A 77 11.65 3.48 -23.38
N PRO A 78 12.41 2.74 -24.22
CA PRO A 78 11.83 1.89 -25.26
C PRO A 78 10.99 0.75 -24.65
N VAL A 79 9.95 0.34 -25.38
CA VAL A 79 8.98 -0.68 -24.96
C VAL A 79 9.64 -2.02 -24.62
N GLY A 80 10.71 -2.39 -25.33
CA GLY A 80 11.44 -3.62 -25.08
C GLY A 80 12.05 -3.70 -23.66
N GLU A 81 12.51 -2.58 -23.11
CA GLU A 81 13.06 -2.54 -21.74
C GLU A 81 11.95 -2.66 -20.68
N TRP A 82 10.78 -2.07 -20.94
CA TRP A 82 9.61 -2.27 -20.11
C TRP A 82 9.16 -3.73 -20.09
N LEU A 83 9.18 -4.40 -21.24
CA LEU A 83 8.85 -5.82 -21.35
C LEU A 83 9.85 -6.69 -20.60
N LYS A 84 11.16 -6.44 -20.75
CA LYS A 84 12.19 -7.15 -19.97
C LYS A 84 11.96 -7.00 -18.46
N ARG A 85 11.60 -5.79 -18.02
CA ARG A 85 11.31 -5.49 -16.62
C ARG A 85 10.03 -6.12 -16.12
N SER A 86 8.98 -6.20 -16.93
CA SER A 86 7.74 -6.87 -16.52
C SER A 86 7.95 -8.39 -16.39
N VAL A 87 8.69 -9.00 -17.32
CA VAL A 87 9.04 -10.42 -17.26
C VAL A 87 9.89 -10.73 -16.02
N SER A 88 10.92 -9.93 -15.73
CA SER A 88 11.75 -10.18 -14.54
C SER A 88 10.97 -10.04 -13.23
N ARG A 89 10.01 -9.11 -13.17
CA ARG A 89 9.11 -8.97 -12.00
C ARG A 89 8.10 -10.10 -11.91
N ALA A 90 7.56 -10.57 -13.04
CA ALA A 90 6.67 -11.72 -13.06
C ALA A 90 7.36 -12.97 -12.53
N ALA A 91 8.60 -13.23 -12.95
CA ALA A 91 9.40 -14.36 -12.45
C ALA A 91 9.71 -14.22 -10.95
N ALA A 92 10.05 -13.02 -10.47
CA ALA A 92 10.26 -12.79 -9.04
C ALA A 92 8.98 -13.00 -8.21
N GLN A 93 7.83 -12.58 -8.74
CA GLN A 93 6.53 -12.76 -8.08
C GLN A 93 6.12 -14.23 -7.97
N GLU A 94 6.46 -15.04 -8.98
CA GLU A 94 6.23 -16.49 -8.96
C GLU A 94 7.00 -17.14 -7.81
N VAL A 95 8.30 -16.84 -7.69
CA VAL A 95 9.14 -17.34 -6.59
C VAL A 95 8.61 -16.90 -5.22
N GLU A 96 8.17 -15.66 -5.08
CA GLU A 96 7.58 -15.16 -3.83
C GLU A 96 6.24 -15.85 -3.50
N ALA A 97 5.41 -16.10 -4.50
CA ALA A 97 4.15 -16.81 -4.34
C ALA A 97 4.39 -18.27 -3.90
N GLU A 98 5.40 -18.95 -4.48
CA GLU A 98 5.78 -20.30 -4.07
C GLU A 98 6.28 -20.35 -2.62
N ASN A 99 7.13 -19.41 -2.22
CA ASN A 99 7.61 -19.31 -0.84
C ASN A 99 6.46 -19.06 0.13
N THR A 100 5.53 -18.19 -0.25
CA THR A 100 4.34 -17.90 0.56
C THR A 100 3.46 -19.15 0.68
N ARG A 101 3.27 -19.88 -0.43
CA ARG A 101 2.52 -21.14 -0.45
C ARG A 101 3.18 -22.21 0.43
N LEU A 102 4.50 -22.31 0.42
CA LEU A 102 5.24 -23.24 1.28
C LEU A 102 4.99 -22.94 2.76
N MET A 103 5.06 -21.66 3.14
CA MET A 103 4.84 -21.25 4.54
C MET A 103 3.39 -21.44 4.97
N MET A 104 2.42 -21.17 4.08
CA MET A 104 0.99 -21.31 4.39
C MET A 104 0.51 -22.77 4.40
N SER A 105 1.13 -23.64 3.60
CA SER A 105 0.77 -25.07 3.55
C SER A 105 1.39 -25.89 4.68
N ALA A 106 2.43 -25.37 5.35
CA ALA A 106 3.06 -26.03 6.48
C ALA A 106 2.09 -26.15 7.67
N ARG A 107 1.83 -27.38 8.12
CA ARG A 107 1.08 -27.62 9.35
C ARG A 107 1.97 -27.36 10.56
N ARG A 108 1.39 -26.79 11.62
CA ARG A 108 2.06 -26.73 12.93
C ARG A 108 2.41 -28.16 13.38
N PRO A 109 3.59 -28.40 13.96
CA PRO A 109 3.89 -29.71 14.51
C PRO A 109 2.86 -30.08 15.57
N LEU A 110 2.47 -31.36 15.62
CA LEU A 110 1.56 -31.85 16.63
C LEU A 110 2.27 -31.82 17.98
N VAL A 111 1.91 -30.86 18.84
CA VAL A 111 2.47 -30.77 20.20
C VAL A 111 1.52 -31.50 21.15
N HIS A 112 1.96 -32.63 21.68
CA HIS A 112 1.28 -33.29 22.79
C HIS A 112 1.53 -32.49 24.08
N ARG A 113 0.56 -31.67 24.49
CA ARG A 113 0.59 -30.96 25.77
C ARG A 113 -0.13 -31.82 26.81
N TYR A 114 0.62 -32.48 27.68
CA TYR A 114 0.04 -33.14 28.83
C TYR A 114 -0.51 -32.07 29.78
N ARG A 115 -1.85 -31.97 29.86
CA ARG A 115 -2.52 -31.05 30.80
C ARG A 115 -2.27 -31.43 32.26
N TYR A 116 -1.97 -32.70 32.50
CA TYR A 116 -1.76 -33.25 33.83
C TYR A 116 -0.50 -34.14 33.82
N PRO A 117 0.70 -33.55 33.99
CA PRO A 117 1.95 -34.33 34.01
C PRO A 117 2.01 -35.28 35.22
N GLN A 118 1.23 -35.01 36.26
CA GLN A 118 1.16 -35.86 37.45
C GLN A 118 0.48 -37.22 37.17
N SER A 119 -0.14 -37.46 36.01
CA SER A 119 -0.64 -38.80 35.65
C SER A 119 0.48 -39.83 35.54
N PHE A 120 1.70 -39.40 35.23
CA PHE A 120 2.85 -40.32 35.16
C PHE A 120 3.21 -40.89 36.53
N GLU A 121 2.94 -40.15 37.60
CA GLU A 121 3.20 -40.55 38.99
C GLU A 121 1.95 -41.18 39.66
N GLN A 122 0.81 -41.17 38.98
CA GLN A 122 -0.46 -41.58 39.56
C GLN A 122 -0.64 -43.10 39.44
N ALA A 123 -0.54 -43.81 40.57
CA ALA A 123 -0.67 -45.27 40.61
C ALA A 123 -2.10 -45.79 40.33
N SER A 124 -3.14 -44.96 40.50
CA SER A 124 -4.53 -45.35 40.20
C SER A 124 -5.32 -44.23 39.54
N PRO A 125 -6.29 -44.53 38.64
CA PRO A 125 -7.09 -43.53 37.94
C PRO A 125 -7.86 -42.55 38.85
N PHE A 126 -8.14 -42.95 40.10
CA PHE A 126 -8.91 -42.18 41.07
C PHE A 126 -8.05 -41.47 42.14
N VAL A 127 -6.73 -41.39 41.96
CA VAL A 127 -5.78 -40.77 42.91
C VAL A 127 -5.81 -41.46 44.29
N ILE A 128 -6.14 -42.74 44.33
CA ILE A 128 -6.08 -43.54 45.55
C ILE A 128 -4.62 -43.94 45.74
N GLY A 129 -3.98 -43.40 46.78
CA GLY A 129 -2.63 -43.78 47.17
C GLY A 129 -2.58 -45.24 47.61
N VAL A 130 -1.50 -45.95 47.27
CA VAL A 130 -1.32 -47.35 47.70
C VAL A 130 -1.38 -47.44 49.23
N GLY A 131 -2.18 -48.37 49.77
CA GLY A 131 -2.36 -48.57 51.21
C GLY A 131 -3.25 -47.53 51.93
N SER A 132 -3.85 -46.57 51.22
CA SER A 132 -4.74 -45.56 51.84
C SER A 132 -6.12 -46.12 52.25
N GLN A 133 -6.55 -47.21 51.63
CA GLN A 133 -7.83 -47.85 51.89
C GLN A 133 -7.58 -49.32 52.23
N VAL A 134 -8.22 -49.78 53.30
CA VAL A 134 -8.28 -51.20 53.68
C VAL A 134 -9.64 -51.71 53.24
N GLN A 135 -9.66 -52.74 52.40
CA GLN A 135 -10.90 -53.39 51.99
C GLN A 135 -11.40 -54.25 53.16
N LEU A 136 -12.57 -53.93 53.70
CA LEU A 136 -13.16 -54.58 54.88
C LEU A 136 -14.37 -55.46 54.52
N ASP A 137 -14.56 -55.75 53.24
CA ASP A 137 -15.74 -56.45 52.71
C ASP A 137 -15.93 -57.86 53.30
N ASP A 138 -14.87 -58.47 53.83
CA ASP A 138 -14.86 -59.82 54.42
C ASP A 138 -14.61 -59.81 55.94
N VAL A 139 -14.77 -58.66 56.62
CA VAL A 139 -14.57 -58.59 58.07
C VAL A 139 -15.84 -58.99 58.82
N VAL A 140 -15.81 -60.17 59.44
CA VAL A 140 -16.87 -60.64 60.34
C VAL A 140 -16.57 -60.21 61.78
N VAL A 141 -17.44 -59.37 62.35
CA VAL A 141 -17.32 -58.91 63.74
C VAL A 141 -17.61 -60.05 64.70
N LYS A 142 -16.66 -60.35 65.60
CA LYS A 142 -16.84 -61.35 66.65
C LYS A 142 -17.85 -60.84 67.67
N ARG A 143 -18.96 -61.57 67.85
CA ARG A 143 -19.96 -61.31 68.89
C ARG A 143 -19.52 -61.97 70.20
N GLU A 144 -19.74 -61.28 71.32
CA GLU A 144 -19.51 -61.80 72.68
C GLU A 144 -20.44 -62.97 73.02
#